data_AF-A0A9E4DI58-F1
#
_entry.id   AF-A0A9E4DI58-F1
#
_cell.length_a   1.000
_cell.length_b   1.000
_cell.length_c   1.000
_cell.angle_alpha   90.00
_cell.angle_beta   90.00
_cell.angle_gamma   90.00
#
_symmetry.space_group_name_H-M   'P 1'
#
loop_
_entity.id
_entity.type
_entity.pdbx_description
1 polymer ?
#
loop_
_entity_poly.entity_id
_entity_poly.type
_entity_poly.pdbx_seq_one_letter_code
_entity_poly.pdbx_strand_id
1 'polypeptide(L)'
;MTDGRYRVVLTGHLMAGFSREAVIAALARLFETSAGSLMGVFDGNDFPVDALLSGEEAGRLHKRIEQIGAKARIEQVVDTAGASDRSLHLPRHDDVIDAGLMTCPACGHRQLVARRCDECGVVFADYNRTRGAGRAASPAPRHAEPAAPARYSPPRSARRSANIHAPDVAGWRDAWVDDGNELPTEQMHINLFMGQGSAALSAICQRMILGRRTQLVMTWSAGATISPFLWAMYRKMWGWSAVIFVTEVLLPVLLIALGTKDNISDKLTYIGLAGIVANRLFWPFLLKYLYCRHARKAIAYLNRMSPTFAADIDIAAAGGTSRTSAFVGFVAMVVLSLLTWNIVDTIHQVVGNGQPAFVEPPPLADWSPGTPATPSATAPASGQSAATPARPTPPAGIAEDIAVNKWVVTRGRLRTIGQRLYSWMEREGKERNAAQLTMEDIGEVLSIDAETRTDGWGKPIIYRLEDSGFVLASPGPDGSIGSNDDIEYRRSLPR
;
A
#
# COMPACT_ATOMS: atom_id res chain seq x y z
N MET A 1 48.73 7.61 -34.07
CA MET A 1 48.01 7.98 -32.82
C MET A 1 47.78 6.70 -32.05
N THR A 2 48.04 6.67 -30.75
CA THR A 2 47.89 5.47 -29.92
C THR A 2 46.42 5.23 -29.60
N ASP A 3 45.85 4.17 -30.18
CA ASP A 3 44.44 3.80 -30.02
C ASP A 3 44.21 3.11 -28.66
N GLY A 4 44.23 3.92 -27.60
CA GLY A 4 44.01 3.46 -26.24
C GLY A 4 42.53 3.16 -25.99
N ARG A 5 42.24 2.01 -25.37
CA ARG A 5 40.91 1.70 -24.84
C ARG A 5 40.77 2.31 -23.45
N TYR A 6 39.69 3.03 -23.22
CA TYR A 6 39.40 3.70 -21.96
C TYR A 6 38.14 3.10 -21.32
N ARG A 7 38.05 3.25 -20.00
CA ARG A 7 36.90 2.87 -19.16
C ARG A 7 36.53 4.06 -18.30
N VAL A 8 35.23 4.28 -18.13
CA VAL A 8 34.72 5.29 -17.18
C VAL A 8 34.36 4.59 -15.87
N VAL A 9 34.78 5.16 -14.75
CA VAL A 9 34.52 4.63 -13.39
C VAL A 9 33.80 5.70 -12.58
N LEU A 10 32.64 5.38 -12.01
CA LEU A 10 31.96 6.27 -11.06
C LEU A 10 32.63 6.17 -9.70
N THR A 11 32.96 7.31 -9.10
CA THR A 11 33.71 7.42 -7.83
C THR A 11 32.83 7.38 -6.58
N GLY A 12 31.53 7.14 -6.75
CA GLY A 12 30.53 7.17 -5.67
C GLY A 12 30.32 8.52 -4.99
N HIS A 13 30.84 9.62 -5.55
CA HIS A 13 30.62 10.97 -5.03
C HIS A 13 29.58 11.76 -5.82
N LEU A 14 28.69 12.44 -5.11
CA LEU A 14 27.70 13.37 -5.64
C LEU A 14 28.34 14.74 -5.92
N MET A 15 27.85 15.47 -6.92
CA MET A 15 28.19 16.88 -7.12
C MET A 15 27.32 17.79 -6.24
N ALA A 16 27.88 18.93 -5.83
CA ALA A 16 27.16 19.90 -5.00
C ALA A 16 25.92 20.44 -5.70
N GLY A 17 24.81 20.57 -4.97
CA GLY A 17 23.53 21.10 -5.48
C GLY A 17 22.58 20.06 -6.08
N PHE A 18 22.99 18.79 -6.24
CA PHE A 18 22.13 17.71 -6.71
C PHE A 18 21.59 16.86 -5.55
N SER A 19 20.38 16.30 -5.67
CA SER A 19 19.80 15.35 -4.71
C SER A 19 20.12 13.90 -5.09
N ARG A 20 20.51 13.06 -4.13
CA ARG A 20 20.90 11.65 -4.34
C ARG A 20 19.86 10.87 -5.15
N GLU A 21 18.58 11.08 -4.85
CA GLU A 21 17.44 10.38 -5.44
C GLU A 21 17.26 10.71 -6.93
N ALA A 22 17.37 11.99 -7.29
CA ALA A 22 17.29 12.44 -8.69
C ALA A 22 18.47 11.92 -9.52
N VAL A 23 19.69 11.95 -8.95
CA VAL A 23 20.89 11.43 -9.62
C VAL A 23 20.80 9.92 -9.81
N ILE A 24 20.35 9.16 -8.81
CA ILE A 24 20.09 7.71 -8.96
C ILE A 24 19.06 7.45 -10.06
N ALA A 25 17.96 8.21 -10.11
CA ALA A 25 16.92 8.04 -11.13
C ALA A 25 17.41 8.39 -12.55
N ALA A 26 18.29 9.38 -12.69
CA ALA A 26 18.88 9.76 -13.97
C ALA A 26 19.97 8.76 -14.43
N LEU A 27 20.81 8.26 -13.52
CA LEU A 27 21.78 7.19 -13.82
C LEU A 27 21.08 5.87 -14.16
N ALA A 28 19.96 5.55 -13.49
CA ALA A 28 19.12 4.38 -13.82
C ALA A 28 18.63 4.40 -15.26
N ARG A 29 18.28 5.59 -15.78
CA ARG A 29 17.90 5.80 -17.19
C ARG A 29 19.11 5.74 -18.14
N LEU A 30 20.27 6.27 -17.74
CA LEU A 30 21.47 6.29 -18.59
C LEU A 30 22.06 4.88 -18.81
N PHE A 31 21.97 4.01 -17.81
CA PHE A 31 22.51 2.64 -17.83
C PHE A 31 21.41 1.56 -17.90
N GLU A 32 20.16 1.95 -18.22
CA GLU A 32 18.99 1.06 -18.38
C GLU A 32 18.84 0.02 -17.25
N THR A 33 19.10 0.43 -16.01
CA THR A 33 19.19 -0.46 -14.85
C THR A 33 18.26 -0.04 -13.72
N SER A 34 18.03 -0.92 -12.76
CA SER A 34 17.14 -0.62 -11.64
C SER A 34 17.77 0.39 -10.68
N ALA A 35 16.99 1.34 -10.19
CA ALA A 35 17.42 2.25 -9.12
C ALA A 35 17.84 1.50 -7.84
N GLY A 36 17.30 0.29 -7.61
CA GLY A 36 17.71 -0.61 -6.53
C GLY A 36 19.16 -1.07 -6.64
N SER A 37 19.60 -1.40 -7.86
CA SER A 37 20.99 -1.77 -8.18
C SER A 37 21.95 -0.61 -7.93
N LEU A 38 21.49 0.63 -8.13
CA LEU A 38 22.29 1.85 -8.02
C LEU A 38 22.31 2.49 -6.62
N MET A 39 21.50 2.02 -5.65
CA MET A 39 21.46 2.63 -4.31
C MET A 39 22.83 2.67 -3.65
N GLY A 40 23.64 1.61 -3.83
CA GLY A 40 24.99 1.48 -3.27
C GLY A 40 26.09 2.22 -4.04
N VAL A 41 25.78 2.92 -5.15
CA VAL A 41 26.78 3.68 -5.92
C VAL A 41 27.37 4.80 -5.09
N PHE A 42 26.55 5.50 -4.31
CA PHE A 42 26.98 6.65 -3.51
C PHE A 42 27.51 6.29 -2.11
N ASP A 43 27.77 5.01 -1.84
CA ASP A 43 28.31 4.54 -0.56
C ASP A 43 29.86 4.53 -0.55
N GLY A 44 30.50 5.33 -1.41
CA GLY A 44 31.96 5.51 -1.47
C GLY A 44 32.75 4.39 -2.16
N ASN A 45 32.08 3.54 -2.94
CA ASN A 45 32.72 2.48 -3.73
C ASN A 45 32.84 2.88 -5.21
N ASP A 46 33.87 2.38 -5.88
CA ASP A 46 34.03 2.57 -7.33
C ASP A 46 33.14 1.61 -8.12
N PHE A 47 32.45 2.14 -9.14
CA PHE A 47 31.63 1.36 -10.07
C PHE A 47 32.13 1.53 -11.51
N PRO A 48 32.84 0.53 -12.08
CA PRO A 48 33.30 0.58 -13.45
C PRO A 48 32.15 0.39 -14.45
N VAL A 49 32.16 1.16 -15.52
CA VAL A 49 31.29 0.91 -16.68
C VAL A 49 31.92 -0.20 -17.54
N ASP A 50 31.16 -1.25 -17.83
CA ASP A 50 31.58 -2.40 -18.65
C ASP A 50 31.47 -2.12 -20.15
N ALA A 51 31.96 -0.94 -20.54
CA ALA A 51 32.20 -0.55 -21.92
C ALA A 51 33.66 -0.13 -22.07
N LEU A 52 34.37 -0.79 -22.98
CA LEU A 52 35.64 -0.30 -23.51
C LEU A 52 35.30 0.72 -24.59
N LEU A 53 35.74 1.96 -24.38
CA LEU A 53 35.41 3.14 -25.17
C LEU A 53 36.68 3.72 -25.80
N SER A 54 36.54 4.39 -26.94
CA SER A 54 37.59 5.29 -27.42
C SER A 54 37.76 6.49 -26.49
N GLY A 55 38.90 7.20 -26.59
CA GLY A 55 39.17 8.37 -25.74
C GLY A 55 38.13 9.49 -25.89
N GLU A 56 37.55 9.66 -27.08
CA GLU A 56 36.50 10.65 -27.31
C GLU A 56 35.16 10.23 -26.70
N GLU A 57 34.77 8.96 -26.86
CA GLU A 57 33.54 8.42 -26.27
C GLU A 57 33.58 8.42 -24.74
N ALA A 58 34.72 8.05 -24.14
CA ALA A 58 34.93 8.13 -22.70
C ALA A 58 34.79 9.58 -22.19
N GLY A 59 35.33 10.56 -22.93
CA GLY A 59 35.16 11.98 -22.62
C GLY A 59 33.72 12.48 -22.75
N ARG A 60 32.97 12.01 -23.76
CA ARG A 60 31.54 12.32 -23.94
C ARG A 60 30.68 11.72 -22.81
N LEU A 61 30.94 10.46 -22.42
CA LEU A 61 30.23 9.79 -21.34
C LEU A 61 30.53 10.43 -19.97
N HIS A 62 31.80 10.74 -19.69
CA HIS A 62 32.23 11.42 -18.47
C HIS A 62 31.48 12.75 -18.26
N LYS A 63 31.47 13.63 -19.27
CA LYS A 63 30.70 14.90 -19.22
C LYS A 63 29.20 14.69 -18.99
N ARG A 64 28.61 13.64 -19.58
CA ARG A 64 27.17 13.33 -19.40
C ARG A 64 26.87 12.89 -17.96
N ILE A 65 27.76 12.13 -17.33
CA ILE A 65 27.62 11.70 -15.94
C ILE A 65 27.79 12.89 -14.97
N GLU A 66 28.72 13.81 -15.25
CA GLU A 66 28.88 15.06 -14.48
C GLU A 66 27.65 15.98 -14.63
N GLN A 67 27.08 16.13 -15.82
CA GLN A 67 25.84 16.88 -16.05
C GLN A 67 24.63 16.31 -15.28
N ILE A 68 24.63 14.99 -15.04
CA ILE A 68 23.63 14.30 -14.22
C ILE A 68 23.88 14.51 -12.71
N GLY A 69 25.05 15.01 -12.30
CA GLY A 69 25.39 15.33 -10.92
C GLY A 69 26.21 14.27 -10.19
N ALA A 70 26.85 13.34 -10.90
CA ALA A 70 27.72 12.31 -10.32
C ALA A 70 29.19 12.49 -10.76
N LYS A 71 30.15 12.23 -9.87
CA LYS A 71 31.57 12.30 -10.20
C LYS A 71 32.08 10.98 -10.81
N ALA A 72 32.64 11.06 -12.00
CA ALA A 72 33.34 9.97 -12.67
C ALA A 72 34.83 10.28 -12.87
N ARG A 73 35.62 9.25 -13.18
CA ARG A 73 36.99 9.35 -13.69
C ARG A 73 37.16 8.48 -14.93
N ILE A 74 38.12 8.83 -15.77
CA ILE A 74 38.49 8.06 -16.97
C ILE A 74 39.79 7.31 -16.66
N GLU A 75 39.79 6.00 -16.85
CA GLU A 75 40.96 5.13 -16.71
C GLU A 75 41.35 4.57 -18.08
N GLN A 76 42.66 4.52 -18.36
CA GLN A 76 43.19 3.89 -19.58
C GLN A 76 43.44 2.41 -19.29
N VAL A 77 42.80 1.52 -20.05
CA VAL A 77 42.88 0.07 -19.83
C VAL A 77 44.08 -0.49 -20.58
N VAL A 78 45.16 -0.75 -19.85
CA VAL A 78 46.41 -1.31 -20.41
C VAL A 78 46.33 -2.84 -20.52
N ASP A 79 45.77 -3.52 -19.51
CA ASP A 79 45.51 -4.98 -19.53
C ASP A 79 44.19 -5.34 -18.85
N THR A 80 43.43 -6.28 -19.42
CA THR A 80 42.14 -6.73 -18.88
C THR A 80 42.33 -7.86 -17.85
N ALA A 81 42.64 -7.49 -16.61
CA ALA A 81 42.63 -8.40 -15.46
C ALA A 81 41.87 -7.77 -14.28
N GLY A 82 40.63 -8.21 -14.05
CA GLY A 82 39.78 -7.73 -12.96
C GLY A 82 38.41 -7.24 -13.40
N ALA A 83 37.56 -8.15 -13.91
CA ALA A 83 36.13 -7.90 -13.95
C ALA A 83 35.57 -8.00 -12.52
N SER A 84 35.34 -6.85 -11.88
CA SER A 84 34.63 -6.77 -10.61
C SER A 84 33.15 -7.10 -10.81
N ASP A 85 32.56 -7.88 -9.91
CA ASP A 85 31.16 -8.37 -9.88
C ASP A 85 30.08 -7.26 -9.72
N ARG A 86 30.41 -6.00 -10.02
CA ARG A 86 29.61 -4.79 -9.78
C ARG A 86 29.79 -3.73 -10.87
N SER A 87 29.85 -4.17 -12.12
CA SER A 87 29.96 -3.27 -13.29
C SER A 87 28.59 -2.73 -13.73
N LEU A 88 28.61 -1.59 -14.44
CA LEU A 88 27.42 -1.01 -15.08
C LEU A 88 27.51 -1.16 -16.59
N HIS A 89 26.49 -1.76 -17.20
CA HIS A 89 26.45 -1.93 -18.65
C HIS A 89 26.00 -0.63 -19.33
N LEU A 90 26.66 -0.25 -20.44
CA LEU A 90 26.26 0.87 -21.28
C LEU A 90 25.71 0.31 -22.61
N PRO A 91 24.46 0.60 -22.99
CA PRO A 91 23.89 0.14 -24.26
C PRO A 91 24.75 0.60 -25.44
N ARG A 92 25.02 -0.30 -26.39
CA ARG A 92 25.67 0.05 -27.67
C ARG A 92 24.61 0.39 -28.71
N HIS A 93 24.97 1.27 -29.63
CA HIS A 93 24.00 1.98 -30.47
C HIS A 93 23.31 1.11 -31.54
N ASP A 94 23.72 -0.14 -31.70
CA ASP A 94 23.18 -1.10 -32.67
C ASP A 94 22.04 -1.99 -32.10
N ASP A 95 21.87 -2.04 -30.76
CA ASP A 95 20.79 -2.80 -30.10
C ASP A 95 19.51 -1.94 -29.86
N VAL A 96 19.39 -0.80 -30.56
CA VAL A 96 18.39 0.24 -30.25
C VAL A 96 17.08 0.04 -31.01
N ILE A 97 16.34 -1.02 -30.68
CA ILE A 97 14.86 -1.04 -30.72
C ILE A 97 14.30 -1.88 -29.54
N ASP A 98 13.35 -1.31 -28.80
CA ASP A 98 12.42 -1.95 -27.82
C ASP A 98 12.86 -2.34 -26.39
N ALA A 99 14.03 -1.90 -25.90
CA ALA A 99 14.29 -1.88 -24.46
C ALA A 99 13.42 -0.84 -23.69
N GLY A 100 12.26 -1.26 -23.19
CA GLY A 100 11.44 -0.47 -22.24
C GLY A 100 10.52 0.60 -22.84
N LEU A 101 10.36 0.63 -24.16
CA LEU A 101 9.37 1.44 -24.85
C LEU A 101 8.03 0.69 -24.95
N MET A 102 6.92 1.38 -24.69
CA MET A 102 5.57 0.89 -24.94
C MET A 102 4.81 1.83 -25.88
N THR A 103 4.01 1.25 -26.77
CA THR A 103 3.11 1.98 -27.67
C THR A 103 1.75 2.18 -27.00
N CYS A 104 1.31 3.43 -26.88
CA CYS A 104 0.01 3.75 -26.29
C CYS A 104 -1.15 3.17 -27.12
N PRO A 105 -2.01 2.29 -26.56
CA PRO A 105 -3.09 1.64 -27.31
C PRO A 105 -4.25 2.59 -27.70
N ALA A 106 -4.22 3.84 -27.23
CA ALA A 106 -5.23 4.86 -27.56
C ALA A 106 -4.82 5.78 -28.71
N CYS A 107 -3.53 6.11 -28.87
CA CYS A 107 -3.04 7.08 -29.86
C CYS A 107 -1.82 6.64 -30.67
N GLY A 108 -1.20 5.50 -30.38
CA GLY A 108 -0.02 5.00 -31.10
C GLY A 108 1.32 5.63 -30.71
N HIS A 109 1.35 6.56 -29.76
CA HIS A 109 2.60 7.20 -29.29
C HIS A 109 3.53 6.20 -28.58
N ARG A 110 4.82 6.16 -28.96
CA ARG A 110 5.86 5.34 -28.31
C ARG A 110 6.52 6.14 -27.19
N GLN A 111 6.47 5.60 -25.97
CA GLN A 111 7.00 6.22 -24.75
C GLN A 111 7.60 5.18 -23.82
N LEU A 112 8.31 5.60 -22.77
CA LEU A 112 8.74 4.69 -21.70
C LEU A 112 7.54 4.10 -20.96
N VAL A 113 7.70 2.91 -20.37
CA VAL A 113 6.65 2.26 -19.56
C VAL A 113 6.23 3.16 -18.39
N ALA A 114 5.02 3.69 -18.48
CA ALA A 114 4.42 4.58 -17.49
C ALA A 114 2.99 4.14 -17.14
N ARG A 115 2.40 4.73 -16.09
CA ARG A 115 0.99 4.45 -15.71
C ARG A 115 -0.03 5.19 -16.60
N ARG A 116 0.42 6.20 -17.33
CA ARG A 116 -0.37 7.11 -18.16
C ARG A 116 0.34 7.30 -19.50
N CYS A 117 -0.41 7.54 -20.57
CA CYS A 117 0.18 8.03 -21.80
C CYS A 117 0.67 9.47 -21.62
N ASP A 118 1.90 9.76 -22.03
CA ASP A 118 2.49 11.10 -21.91
C ASP A 118 1.86 12.07 -22.93
N GLU A 119 1.47 11.55 -24.11
CA GLU A 119 0.83 12.31 -25.20
C GLU A 119 -0.68 12.51 -24.97
N CYS A 120 -1.48 11.43 -24.97
CA CYS A 120 -2.94 11.52 -24.90
C CYS A 120 -3.52 11.39 -23.48
N GLY A 121 -2.68 11.25 -22.46
CA GLY A 121 -3.10 11.30 -21.07
C GLY A 121 -3.98 10.13 -20.57
N VAL A 122 -4.19 9.07 -21.36
CA VAL A 122 -4.99 7.90 -20.91
C VAL A 122 -4.27 7.12 -19.83
N VAL A 123 -4.98 6.69 -18.80
CA VAL A 123 -4.47 5.71 -17.82
C VAL A 123 -4.67 4.32 -18.40
N PHE A 124 -3.59 3.60 -18.69
CA PHE A 124 -3.66 2.34 -19.43
C PHE A 124 -4.53 1.27 -18.74
N ALA A 125 -4.52 1.25 -17.40
CA ALA A 125 -5.34 0.35 -16.59
C ALA A 125 -6.85 0.64 -16.66
N ASP A 126 -7.26 1.88 -16.94
CA ASP A 126 -8.67 2.25 -17.13
C ASP A 126 -9.10 1.99 -18.58
N TYR A 127 -8.27 2.40 -19.55
CA TYR A 127 -8.50 2.23 -20.99
C TYR A 127 -8.74 0.74 -21.37
N ASN A 128 -7.91 -0.15 -20.83
CA ASN A 128 -8.04 -1.59 -21.07
C ASN A 128 -9.31 -2.19 -20.44
N ARG A 129 -9.79 -1.63 -19.31
CA ARG A 129 -11.07 -2.06 -18.70
C ARG A 129 -12.28 -1.68 -19.55
N THR A 130 -12.30 -0.46 -20.10
CA THR A 130 -13.42 -0.01 -20.95
C THR A 130 -13.50 -0.78 -22.27
N ARG A 131 -12.36 -1.00 -22.96
CA ARG A 131 -12.35 -1.78 -24.21
C ARG A 131 -12.53 -3.28 -24.01
N GLY A 132 -12.10 -3.85 -22.88
CA GLY A 132 -12.31 -5.26 -22.55
C GLY A 132 -13.79 -5.63 -22.38
N ALA A 133 -14.62 -4.70 -21.89
CA ALA A 133 -16.07 -4.92 -21.73
C ALA A 133 -16.86 -4.78 -23.06
N GLY A 134 -16.38 -3.95 -24.00
CA GLY A 134 -17.12 -3.58 -25.21
C GLY A 134 -17.08 -4.58 -26.38
N ARG A 135 -16.26 -5.64 -26.30
CA ARG A 135 -16.02 -6.56 -27.45
C ARG A 135 -16.89 -7.81 -27.49
N ALA A 136 -17.90 -7.90 -26.61
CA ALA A 136 -18.82 -9.05 -26.50
C ALA A 136 -20.08 -8.94 -27.38
N ALA A 137 -20.23 -7.87 -28.19
CA ALA A 137 -21.39 -7.69 -29.05
C ALA A 137 -21.02 -7.08 -30.41
N SER A 138 -20.97 -7.92 -31.45
CA SER A 138 -21.25 -7.51 -32.83
C SER A 138 -21.73 -8.73 -33.63
N PRO A 139 -22.79 -8.64 -34.45
CA PRO A 139 -23.47 -9.81 -34.99
C PRO A 139 -22.86 -10.30 -36.32
N ALA A 140 -22.74 -11.62 -36.48
CA ALA A 140 -22.47 -12.23 -37.78
C ALA A 140 -23.77 -12.42 -38.59
N PRO A 141 -23.73 -12.34 -39.94
CA PRO A 141 -24.92 -12.40 -40.79
C PRO A 141 -25.52 -13.82 -40.86
N ARG A 142 -26.84 -13.88 -41.10
CA ARG A 142 -27.60 -15.14 -41.23
C ARG A 142 -27.59 -15.63 -42.68
N HIS A 143 -27.33 -16.92 -42.88
CA HIS A 143 -27.79 -17.67 -44.06
C HIS A 143 -28.68 -18.85 -43.61
N ALA A 144 -29.50 -19.37 -44.53
CA ALA A 144 -30.77 -20.03 -44.23
C ALA A 144 -30.71 -21.56 -44.05
N GLU A 145 -31.76 -22.07 -43.40
CA GLU A 145 -32.20 -23.48 -43.21
C GLU A 145 -32.64 -24.18 -44.53
N PRO A 146 -33.03 -25.49 -44.55
CA PRO A 146 -33.46 -26.40 -43.46
C PRO A 146 -32.59 -27.70 -43.34
N ALA A 147 -32.89 -28.76 -42.56
CA ALA A 147 -34.14 -29.18 -41.92
C ALA A 147 -33.99 -30.07 -40.63
N ALA A 148 -35.17 -30.52 -40.16
CA ALA A 148 -35.53 -31.34 -38.99
C ALA A 148 -35.27 -32.87 -39.10
N PRO A 149 -35.64 -33.71 -38.09
CA PRO A 149 -35.47 -33.57 -36.63
C PRO A 149 -34.98 -34.86 -35.92
N ALA A 150 -34.28 -34.72 -34.78
CA ALA A 150 -34.17 -35.81 -33.79
C ALA A 150 -34.09 -35.27 -32.36
N ARG A 151 -34.79 -35.93 -31.42
CA ARG A 151 -34.84 -35.52 -30.01
C ARG A 151 -33.54 -35.89 -29.30
N TYR A 152 -32.93 -34.94 -28.57
CA TYR A 152 -31.94 -35.26 -27.54
C TYR A 152 -32.12 -34.37 -26.30
N SER A 153 -32.03 -34.98 -25.13
CA SER A 153 -32.24 -34.33 -23.83
C SER A 153 -31.13 -33.30 -23.53
N PRO A 154 -31.42 -32.21 -22.80
CA PRO A 154 -30.40 -31.22 -22.49
C PRO A 154 -29.37 -31.78 -21.50
N PRO A 155 -28.07 -31.80 -21.81
CA PRO A 155 -27.05 -32.04 -20.81
C PRO A 155 -27.03 -30.85 -19.83
N ARG A 156 -26.95 -31.15 -18.53
CA ARG A 156 -26.77 -30.15 -17.46
C ARG A 156 -25.62 -29.22 -17.84
N SER A 157 -25.80 -27.92 -17.66
CA SER A 157 -24.81 -26.88 -17.95
C SER A 157 -23.57 -27.05 -17.06
N ALA A 158 -22.65 -27.90 -17.53
CA ALA A 158 -21.28 -27.94 -17.05
C ALA A 158 -20.68 -26.56 -17.34
N ARG A 159 -20.61 -25.74 -16.29
CA ARG A 159 -20.05 -24.39 -16.32
C ARG A 159 -18.57 -24.50 -16.68
N ARG A 160 -18.27 -24.47 -18.00
CA ARG A 160 -16.90 -24.45 -18.55
C ARG A 160 -16.19 -23.20 -18.02
N SER A 161 -15.54 -23.35 -16.87
CA SER A 161 -14.62 -22.35 -16.34
C SER A 161 -13.46 -22.22 -17.33
N ALA A 162 -13.34 -21.07 -17.96
CA ALA A 162 -12.27 -20.82 -18.93
C ALA A 162 -10.89 -21.15 -18.30
N ASN A 163 -10.12 -22.02 -18.96
CA ASN A 163 -8.73 -22.26 -18.59
C ASN A 163 -7.93 -21.00 -18.98
N ILE A 164 -7.30 -20.33 -18.00
CA ILE A 164 -6.41 -19.18 -18.24
C ILE A 164 -5.05 -19.61 -18.86
N HIS A 165 -4.88 -20.93 -19.08
CA HIS A 165 -3.69 -21.56 -19.66
C HIS A 165 -4.07 -22.59 -20.75
N ALA A 166 -5.18 -22.38 -21.47
CA ALA A 166 -5.44 -23.16 -22.68
C ALA A 166 -4.65 -22.54 -23.86
N PRO A 167 -4.00 -23.33 -24.73
CA PRO A 167 -3.17 -22.81 -25.82
C PRO A 167 -3.98 -21.97 -26.83
N ASP A 168 -5.29 -22.19 -26.90
CA ASP A 168 -6.28 -21.42 -27.66
C ASP A 168 -6.48 -19.97 -27.18
N VAL A 169 -5.84 -19.54 -26.08
CA VAL A 169 -5.77 -18.12 -25.65
C VAL A 169 -4.35 -17.54 -25.80
N ALA A 170 -3.40 -18.29 -26.36
CA ALA A 170 -2.00 -17.85 -26.49
C ALA A 170 -1.79 -16.75 -27.55
N GLY A 171 -2.52 -16.78 -28.67
CA GLY A 171 -2.28 -15.90 -29.82
C GLY A 171 -2.46 -14.37 -29.61
N TRP A 172 -2.87 -13.90 -28.42
CA TRP A 172 -2.81 -12.48 -28.05
C TRP A 172 -1.64 -12.13 -27.09
N ARG A 173 -1.02 -13.15 -26.50
CA ARG A 173 0.13 -13.06 -25.61
C ARG A 173 1.45 -13.16 -26.37
N ASP A 174 1.50 -14.05 -27.36
CA ASP A 174 2.72 -14.34 -28.13
C ASP A 174 3.19 -13.14 -28.97
N ALA A 175 2.28 -12.20 -29.30
CA ALA A 175 2.60 -10.96 -30.01
C ALA A 175 3.32 -9.87 -29.17
N TRP A 176 3.62 -10.13 -27.89
CA TRP A 176 4.30 -9.20 -26.96
C TRP A 176 5.54 -9.80 -26.30
N VAL A 177 5.92 -11.02 -26.67
CA VAL A 177 7.07 -11.74 -26.12
C VAL A 177 7.98 -12.04 -27.28
N ASP A 178 9.09 -11.30 -27.39
CA ASP A 178 10.15 -11.65 -28.34
C ASP A 178 10.59 -13.10 -28.11
N ASP A 179 10.80 -13.84 -29.20
CA ASP A 179 11.07 -15.29 -29.23
C ASP A 179 12.33 -15.74 -28.44
N GLY A 180 13.09 -14.81 -27.84
CA GLY A 180 14.24 -15.08 -26.98
C GLY A 180 14.02 -14.93 -25.46
N ASN A 181 12.92 -14.31 -25.01
CA ASN A 181 12.71 -14.03 -23.57
C ASN A 181 11.90 -15.13 -22.88
N GLU A 182 12.59 -15.98 -22.11
CA GLU A 182 11.99 -17.07 -21.34
C GLU A 182 10.93 -16.54 -20.35
N LEU A 183 9.69 -17.00 -20.50
CA LEU A 183 8.54 -16.49 -19.75
C LEU A 183 8.76 -16.56 -18.22
N PRO A 184 8.53 -15.46 -17.46
CA PRO A 184 8.72 -15.44 -16.01
C PRO A 184 7.98 -16.58 -15.29
N THR A 185 8.75 -17.53 -14.77
CA THR A 185 8.20 -18.74 -14.16
C THR A 185 7.39 -18.42 -12.90
N GLU A 186 6.45 -19.29 -12.51
CA GLU A 186 5.75 -19.14 -11.21
C GLU A 186 6.76 -19.07 -10.04
N GLN A 187 7.90 -19.75 -10.18
CA GLN A 187 8.99 -19.74 -9.20
C GLN A 187 9.70 -18.38 -9.09
N MET A 188 9.89 -17.65 -10.21
CA MET A 188 10.46 -16.30 -10.20
C MET A 188 9.58 -15.33 -9.41
N HIS A 189 8.28 -15.28 -9.72
CA HIS A 189 7.32 -14.46 -8.98
C HIS A 189 7.22 -14.86 -7.50
N ILE A 190 7.31 -16.16 -7.18
CA ILE A 190 7.34 -16.64 -5.78
C ILE A 190 8.59 -16.16 -5.05
N ASN A 191 9.78 -16.29 -5.64
CA ASN A 191 11.04 -15.80 -5.05
C ASN A 191 10.97 -14.29 -4.84
N LEU A 192 10.47 -13.54 -5.83
CA LEU A 192 10.30 -12.09 -5.78
C LEU A 192 9.32 -11.66 -4.66
N PHE A 193 8.15 -12.31 -4.58
CA PHE A 193 7.18 -12.08 -3.51
C PHE A 193 7.72 -12.46 -2.12
N MET A 194 8.70 -13.36 -2.02
CA MET A 194 9.26 -13.74 -0.73
C MET A 194 10.48 -12.91 -0.31
N GLY A 195 11.06 -12.13 -1.23
CA GLY A 195 12.21 -11.26 -0.98
C GLY A 195 13.55 -12.01 -0.91
N GLN A 196 14.60 -11.28 -0.53
CA GLN A 196 15.96 -11.84 -0.38
C GLN A 196 16.01 -12.91 0.73
N GLY A 197 16.86 -13.93 0.54
CA GLY A 197 16.96 -15.08 1.45
C GLY A 197 15.79 -16.08 1.38
N SER A 198 14.90 -15.93 0.40
CA SER A 198 13.69 -16.76 0.28
C SER A 198 13.89 -18.17 -0.26
N ALA A 199 15.04 -18.49 -0.89
CA ALA A 199 15.28 -19.74 -1.61
C ALA A 199 14.96 -21.01 -0.78
N ALA A 200 15.36 -21.03 0.50
CA ALA A 200 15.05 -22.15 1.39
C ALA A 200 13.54 -22.32 1.64
N LEU A 201 12.78 -21.22 1.63
CA LEU A 201 11.35 -21.21 1.89
C LEU A 201 10.52 -21.41 0.62
N SER A 202 10.96 -20.89 -0.54
CA SER A 202 10.32 -21.16 -1.82
C SER A 202 10.48 -22.63 -2.23
N ALA A 203 11.61 -23.27 -1.95
CA ALA A 203 11.78 -24.71 -2.08
C ALA A 203 10.80 -25.51 -1.19
N ILE A 204 10.54 -25.07 0.05
CA ILE A 204 9.54 -25.69 0.94
C ILE A 204 8.12 -25.46 0.37
N CYS A 205 7.79 -24.24 -0.08
CA CYS A 205 6.51 -23.97 -0.72
C CYS A 205 6.31 -24.83 -1.98
N GLN A 206 7.33 -25.00 -2.82
CA GLN A 206 7.28 -25.83 -4.02
C GLN A 206 6.95 -27.30 -3.69
N ARG A 207 7.56 -27.87 -2.63
CA ARG A 207 7.21 -29.22 -2.13
C ARG A 207 5.76 -29.31 -1.62
N MET A 208 5.19 -28.23 -1.08
CA MET A 208 3.79 -28.16 -0.67
C MET A 208 2.82 -27.88 -1.84
N ILE A 209 3.33 -27.49 -3.01
CA ILE A 209 2.56 -27.13 -4.20
C ILE A 209 2.77 -28.21 -5.28
N LEU A 210 2.12 -29.36 -5.07
CA LEU A 210 2.02 -30.39 -6.11
C LEU A 210 0.91 -30.01 -7.10
N GLY A 211 1.29 -29.18 -8.08
CA GLY A 211 0.43 -28.71 -9.16
C GLY A 211 -0.65 -27.72 -8.69
N ARG A 212 -1.92 -27.98 -9.02
CA ARG A 212 -3.05 -27.08 -8.66
C ARG A 212 -3.46 -27.19 -7.18
N ARG A 213 -3.02 -28.19 -6.42
CA ARG A 213 -3.43 -28.41 -5.02
C ARG A 213 -2.27 -28.10 -4.07
N THR A 214 -2.52 -27.22 -3.09
CA THR A 214 -1.64 -27.04 -1.93
C THR A 214 -1.88 -28.18 -0.94
N GLN A 215 -0.93 -29.10 -0.77
CA GLN A 215 -1.00 -30.12 0.27
C GLN A 215 -0.63 -29.50 1.63
N LEU A 216 -1.31 -29.95 2.69
CA LEU A 216 -0.99 -29.56 4.06
C LEU A 216 0.23 -30.36 4.54
N VAL A 217 1.44 -29.85 4.32
CA VAL A 217 2.65 -30.39 4.94
C VAL A 217 2.94 -29.57 6.19
N MET A 218 2.73 -30.17 7.37
CA MET A 218 3.10 -29.53 8.62
C MET A 218 4.62 -29.45 8.70
N THR A 219 5.15 -28.23 8.81
CA THR A 219 6.59 -27.98 8.86
C THR A 219 6.88 -26.98 9.97
N TRP A 220 7.71 -27.38 10.94
CA TRP A 220 8.05 -26.53 12.07
C TRP A 220 8.77 -25.25 11.63
N SER A 221 8.48 -24.13 12.28
CA SER A 221 9.08 -22.82 12.00
C SER A 221 9.61 -22.22 13.29
N ALA A 222 10.90 -22.40 13.59
CA ALA A 222 11.51 -21.95 14.85
C ALA A 222 11.33 -20.43 15.09
N GLY A 223 11.44 -19.60 14.05
CA GLY A 223 11.19 -18.16 14.15
C GLY A 223 9.73 -17.79 14.47
N ALA A 224 8.78 -18.71 14.23
CA ALA A 224 7.39 -18.54 14.65
C ALA A 224 7.13 -19.08 16.07
N THR A 225 8.02 -19.90 16.65
CA THR A 225 7.84 -20.40 18.03
C THR A 225 7.90 -19.26 19.06
N ILE A 226 8.79 -18.28 18.85
CA ILE A 226 8.96 -17.11 19.73
C ILE A 226 7.74 -16.17 19.65
N SER A 227 7.24 -15.89 18.45
CA SER A 227 6.01 -15.12 18.23
C SER A 227 5.40 -15.43 16.85
N PRO A 228 4.37 -16.29 16.79
CA PRO A 228 3.60 -16.54 15.58
C PRO A 228 3.00 -15.26 15.00
N PHE A 229 2.48 -14.38 15.86
CA PHE A 229 1.98 -13.06 15.49
C PHE A 229 3.03 -12.24 14.75
N LEU A 230 4.18 -11.93 15.37
CA LEU A 230 5.21 -11.09 14.75
C LEU A 230 5.77 -11.73 13.47
N TRP A 231 5.87 -13.06 13.41
CA TRP A 231 6.28 -13.78 12.19
C TRP A 231 5.32 -13.55 11.02
N ALA A 232 4.00 -13.63 11.27
CA ALA A 232 2.98 -13.37 10.25
C ALA A 232 2.96 -11.91 9.79
N MET A 233 3.18 -11.00 10.75
CA MET A 233 3.15 -9.55 10.56
C MET A 233 4.38 -9.00 9.82
N TYR A 234 5.57 -9.52 10.14
CA TYR A 234 6.82 -9.28 9.41
C TYR A 234 6.71 -9.66 7.93
N ARG A 235 5.84 -10.64 7.63
CA ARG A 235 5.51 -11.15 6.29
C ARG A 235 4.22 -10.58 5.69
N LYS A 236 3.76 -9.44 6.21
CA LYS A 236 2.59 -8.66 5.72
C LYS A 236 1.27 -9.46 5.64
N MET A 237 1.14 -10.58 6.35
CA MET A 237 -0.11 -11.37 6.38
C MET A 237 -1.11 -10.76 7.37
N TRP A 238 -1.55 -9.53 7.13
CA TRP A 238 -2.37 -8.74 8.06
C TRP A 238 -3.60 -9.49 8.60
N GLY A 239 -4.40 -10.10 7.72
CA GLY A 239 -5.59 -10.85 8.12
C GLY A 239 -5.29 -12.07 9.00
N TRP A 240 -4.24 -12.83 8.70
CA TRP A 240 -3.82 -13.94 9.57
C TRP A 240 -3.19 -13.44 10.87
N SER A 241 -2.46 -12.33 10.83
CA SER A 241 -1.86 -11.72 12.02
C SER A 241 -2.94 -11.27 13.00
N ALA A 242 -4.05 -10.70 12.53
CA ALA A 242 -5.20 -10.35 13.35
C ALA A 242 -5.85 -11.59 13.99
N VAL A 243 -6.07 -12.67 13.22
CA VAL A 243 -6.60 -13.94 13.76
C VAL A 243 -5.68 -14.53 14.83
N ILE A 244 -4.38 -14.60 14.54
CA ILE A 244 -3.37 -15.12 15.48
C ILE A 244 -3.31 -14.27 16.75
N PHE A 245 -3.32 -12.94 16.64
CA PHE A 245 -3.36 -12.05 17.80
C PHE A 245 -4.59 -12.33 18.69
N VAL A 246 -5.77 -12.46 18.08
CA VAL A 246 -7.00 -12.74 18.82
C VAL A 246 -6.93 -14.09 19.53
N THR A 247 -6.45 -15.15 18.88
CA THR A 247 -6.41 -16.49 19.50
C THR A 247 -5.25 -16.73 20.45
N GLU A 248 -4.08 -16.12 20.20
CA GLU A 248 -2.83 -16.33 20.96
C GLU A 248 -2.71 -15.38 22.16
N VAL A 249 -3.13 -14.12 22.00
CA VAL A 249 -2.93 -13.07 23.01
C VAL A 249 -4.26 -12.62 23.61
N LEU A 250 -5.19 -12.14 22.79
CA LEU A 250 -6.39 -11.46 23.28
C LEU A 250 -7.31 -12.39 24.08
N LEU A 251 -7.67 -13.53 23.50
CA LEU A 251 -8.58 -14.50 24.12
C LEU A 251 -7.96 -15.14 25.37
N PRO A 252 -6.68 -15.59 25.39
CA PRO A 252 -6.10 -16.15 26.61
C PRO A 252 -5.91 -15.13 27.73
N VAL A 253 -5.48 -13.89 27.43
CA VAL A 253 -5.36 -12.82 28.44
C VAL A 253 -6.74 -12.45 29.00
N LEU A 254 -7.78 -12.38 28.17
CA LEU A 254 -9.16 -12.16 28.61
C LEU A 254 -9.64 -13.28 29.55
N LEU A 255 -9.39 -14.54 29.20
CA LEU A 255 -9.77 -15.69 30.03
C LEU A 255 -9.06 -15.71 31.39
N ILE A 256 -7.78 -15.34 31.41
CA ILE A 256 -6.99 -15.18 32.65
C ILE A 256 -7.56 -14.03 33.49
N ALA A 257 -7.75 -12.84 32.90
CA ALA A 257 -8.24 -11.65 33.62
C ALA A 257 -9.69 -11.79 34.14
N LEU A 258 -10.51 -12.64 33.50
CA LEU A 258 -11.82 -13.02 34.02
C LEU A 258 -11.70 -14.07 35.12
N GLY A 259 -10.84 -15.08 34.95
CA GLY A 259 -10.63 -16.13 35.95
C GLY A 259 -9.90 -15.69 37.23
N THR A 260 -9.32 -14.49 37.26
CA THR A 260 -8.73 -13.88 38.48
C THR A 260 -9.71 -13.01 39.28
N LYS A 261 -11.00 -12.96 38.90
CA LYS A 261 -12.00 -12.13 39.58
C LYS A 261 -12.83 -12.94 40.56
N ASP A 262 -13.09 -12.34 41.72
CA ASP A 262 -13.95 -12.92 42.75
C ASP A 262 -15.30 -13.32 42.16
N ASN A 263 -15.80 -14.49 42.56
CA ASN A 263 -17.01 -15.16 42.04
C ASN A 263 -16.92 -15.77 40.63
N ILE A 264 -15.79 -15.67 39.92
CA ILE A 264 -15.56 -16.36 38.64
C ILE A 264 -14.68 -17.61 38.88
N SER A 265 -14.91 -18.69 38.14
CA SER A 265 -14.16 -19.95 38.34
C SER A 265 -12.73 -19.88 37.81
N ASP A 266 -11.76 -20.21 38.66
CA ASP A 266 -10.33 -20.41 38.35
C ASP A 266 -10.07 -21.27 37.09
N LYS A 267 -11.02 -22.15 36.72
CA LYS A 267 -10.98 -22.94 35.49
C LYS A 267 -10.75 -22.08 34.25
N LEU A 268 -11.26 -20.85 34.20
CA LEU A 268 -11.00 -19.93 33.08
C LEU A 268 -9.53 -19.50 33.00
N THR A 269 -8.87 -19.28 34.15
CA THR A 269 -7.42 -19.02 34.22
C THR A 269 -6.62 -20.19 33.66
N TYR A 270 -6.95 -21.43 34.06
CA TYR A 270 -6.29 -22.62 33.52
C TYR A 270 -6.55 -22.83 32.02
N ILE A 271 -7.78 -22.56 31.53
CA ILE A 271 -8.09 -22.61 30.09
C ILE A 271 -7.30 -21.55 29.32
N GLY A 272 -7.16 -20.33 29.85
CA GLY A 272 -6.34 -19.28 29.26
C GLY A 272 -4.86 -19.70 29.17
N LEU A 273 -4.27 -20.14 30.28
CA LEU A 273 -2.88 -20.63 30.32
C LEU A 273 -2.63 -21.80 29.36
N ALA A 274 -3.54 -22.79 29.34
CA ALA A 274 -3.48 -23.91 28.40
C ALA A 274 -3.61 -23.44 26.94
N GLY A 275 -4.46 -22.44 26.69
CA GLY A 275 -4.61 -21.77 25.39
C GLY A 275 -3.32 -21.13 24.89
N ILE A 276 -2.55 -20.45 25.75
CA ILE A 276 -1.23 -19.88 25.39
C ILE A 276 -0.29 -21.00 24.91
N VAL A 277 -0.17 -22.08 25.69
CA VAL A 277 0.72 -23.21 25.37
C VAL A 277 0.27 -23.92 24.09
N ALA A 278 -1.03 -24.18 23.92
CA ALA A 278 -1.58 -24.81 22.72
C ALA A 278 -1.32 -23.97 21.45
N ASN A 279 -1.55 -22.65 21.50
CA ASN A 279 -1.26 -21.76 20.38
C ASN A 279 0.24 -21.72 20.02
N ARG A 280 1.13 -21.69 21.04
CA ARG A 280 2.60 -21.73 20.86
C ARG A 280 3.08 -22.98 20.12
N LEU A 281 2.41 -24.12 20.30
CA LEU A 281 2.70 -25.36 19.58
C LEU A 281 2.01 -25.41 18.20
N PHE A 282 0.76 -24.97 18.11
CA PHE A 282 -0.07 -25.08 16.90
C PHE A 282 0.43 -24.21 15.74
N TRP A 283 0.64 -22.92 15.96
CA TRP A 283 0.92 -21.99 14.86
C TRP A 283 2.24 -22.26 14.11
N PRO A 284 3.36 -22.63 14.77
CA PRO A 284 4.60 -22.96 14.08
C PRO A 284 4.49 -24.11 13.07
N PHE A 285 3.52 -25.02 13.19
CA PHE A 285 3.25 -26.09 12.21
C PHE A 285 2.46 -25.60 10.98
N LEU A 286 1.52 -24.67 11.16
CA LEU A 286 0.62 -24.20 10.08
C LEU A 286 1.15 -22.99 9.31
N LEU A 287 1.94 -22.11 9.96
CA LEU A 287 2.27 -20.79 9.42
C LEU A 287 3.00 -20.81 8.07
N LYS A 288 3.89 -21.78 7.84
CA LYS A 288 4.54 -21.96 6.53
C LYS A 288 3.54 -22.29 5.43
N TYR A 289 2.62 -23.21 5.67
CA TYR A 289 1.55 -23.57 4.73
C TYR A 289 0.63 -22.37 4.44
N LEU A 290 0.19 -21.65 5.49
CA LEU A 290 -0.66 -20.46 5.33
C LEU A 290 0.05 -19.36 4.52
N TYR A 291 1.34 -19.14 4.76
CA TYR A 291 2.13 -18.18 4.00
C TYR A 291 2.27 -18.56 2.52
N CYS A 292 2.64 -19.81 2.19
CA CYS A 292 2.72 -20.24 0.79
C CYS A 292 1.36 -20.12 0.07
N ARG A 293 0.26 -20.44 0.77
CA ARG A 293 -1.10 -20.29 0.24
C ARG A 293 -1.50 -18.82 0.06
N HIS A 294 -1.05 -17.93 0.95
CA HIS A 294 -1.26 -16.49 0.84
C HIS A 294 -0.46 -15.90 -0.34
N ALA A 295 0.85 -16.18 -0.41
CA ALA A 295 1.73 -15.74 -1.48
C ALA A 295 1.18 -16.12 -2.86
N ARG A 296 0.79 -17.39 -3.05
CA ARG A 296 0.22 -17.85 -4.34
C ARG A 296 -1.09 -17.12 -4.69
N LYS A 297 -1.96 -16.85 -3.71
CA LYS A 297 -3.18 -16.06 -3.93
C LYS A 297 -2.89 -14.60 -4.27
N ALA A 298 -1.89 -14.00 -3.62
CA ALA A 298 -1.48 -12.62 -3.87
C ALA A 298 -0.89 -12.47 -5.29
N ILE A 299 0.06 -13.33 -5.67
CA ILE A 299 0.65 -13.36 -7.03
C ILE A 299 -0.44 -13.60 -8.08
N ALA A 300 -1.31 -14.60 -7.88
CA ALA A 300 -2.40 -14.88 -8.83
C ALA A 300 -3.46 -13.76 -8.92
N TYR A 301 -3.55 -12.87 -7.92
CA TYR A 301 -4.40 -11.69 -7.94
C TYR A 301 -3.71 -10.51 -8.64
N LEU A 302 -2.44 -10.25 -8.33
CA LEU A 302 -1.63 -9.21 -8.97
C LEU A 302 -1.47 -9.48 -10.48
N ASN A 303 -1.13 -10.71 -10.89
CA ASN A 303 -1.04 -11.11 -12.29
C ASN A 303 -2.37 -10.99 -13.07
N ARG A 304 -3.52 -10.87 -12.38
CA ARG A 304 -4.83 -10.59 -13.00
C ARG A 304 -5.13 -9.10 -13.13
N MET A 305 -4.52 -8.24 -12.32
CA MET A 305 -4.70 -6.78 -12.39
C MET A 305 -3.69 -6.12 -13.32
N SER A 306 -2.46 -6.63 -13.35
CA SER A 306 -1.38 -6.20 -14.24
C SER A 306 -0.66 -7.45 -14.76
N PRO A 307 -0.75 -7.77 -16.07
CA PRO A 307 -0.03 -8.90 -16.67
C PRO A 307 1.33 -8.52 -17.29
N THR A 308 1.78 -7.27 -17.13
CA THR A 308 3.04 -6.72 -17.66
C THR A 308 4.09 -6.57 -16.56
N PHE A 309 5.35 -6.19 -16.90
CA PHE A 309 6.46 -5.96 -15.95
C PHE A 309 6.14 -5.05 -14.74
N ALA A 310 5.11 -4.20 -14.82
CA ALA A 310 4.63 -3.46 -13.64
C ALA A 310 4.19 -4.38 -12.48
N ALA A 311 3.74 -5.60 -12.81
CA ALA A 311 3.38 -6.64 -11.86
C ALA A 311 4.56 -7.05 -10.97
N ASP A 312 5.77 -7.14 -11.50
CA ASP A 312 6.94 -7.60 -10.73
C ASP A 312 7.29 -6.62 -9.61
N ILE A 313 7.23 -5.32 -9.90
CA ILE A 313 7.43 -4.26 -8.91
C ILE A 313 6.32 -4.31 -7.85
N ASP A 314 5.05 -4.46 -8.26
CA ASP A 314 3.93 -4.54 -7.32
C ASP A 314 3.95 -5.87 -6.51
N ILE A 315 4.45 -6.97 -7.06
CA ILE A 315 4.67 -8.27 -6.39
C ILE A 315 5.79 -8.16 -5.35
N ALA A 316 6.91 -7.54 -5.71
CA ALA A 316 8.02 -7.26 -4.78
C ALA A 316 7.58 -6.34 -3.63
N ALA A 317 6.80 -5.29 -3.94
CA ALA A 317 6.30 -4.33 -2.97
C ALA A 317 5.19 -4.89 -2.06
N ALA A 318 4.28 -5.71 -2.60
CA ALA A 318 3.25 -6.41 -1.81
C ALA A 318 3.85 -7.51 -0.93
N GLY A 319 4.86 -8.21 -1.44
CA GLY A 319 5.59 -9.27 -0.76
C GLY A 319 6.74 -8.80 0.12
N GLY A 320 7.73 -9.68 0.29
CA GLY A 320 8.94 -9.45 1.07
C GLY A 320 8.70 -9.45 2.58
N THR A 321 9.67 -8.87 3.28
CA THR A 321 9.59 -8.68 4.73
C THR A 321 9.77 -7.21 5.07
N SER A 322 9.05 -6.70 6.07
CA SER A 322 9.16 -5.29 6.46
C SER A 322 9.24 -5.13 7.98
N ARG A 323 10.25 -4.38 8.40
CA ARG A 323 10.41 -3.94 9.79
C ARG A 323 9.39 -2.84 10.14
N THR A 324 9.03 -1.98 9.18
CA THR A 324 8.04 -0.92 9.41
C THR A 324 6.63 -1.48 9.56
N SER A 325 6.24 -2.52 8.80
CA SER A 325 4.95 -3.20 9.03
C SER A 325 4.92 -3.89 10.40
N ALA A 326 6.00 -4.58 10.77
CA ALA A 326 6.16 -5.22 12.07
C ALA A 326 6.11 -4.23 13.25
N PHE A 327 6.63 -3.01 13.08
CA PHE A 327 6.53 -1.94 14.07
C PHE A 327 5.11 -1.35 14.15
N VAL A 328 4.53 -0.95 13.02
CA VAL A 328 3.19 -0.33 12.97
C VAL A 328 2.12 -1.24 13.57
N GLY A 329 2.10 -2.53 13.22
CA GLY A 329 1.14 -3.46 13.81
C GLY A 329 1.45 -3.86 15.25
N PHE A 330 2.69 -3.69 15.74
CA PHE A 330 3.01 -3.83 17.17
C PHE A 330 2.42 -2.66 17.96
N VAL A 331 2.59 -1.42 17.48
CA VAL A 331 1.96 -0.23 18.07
C VAL A 331 0.43 -0.36 18.06
N ALA A 332 -0.16 -0.73 16.93
CA ALA A 332 -1.61 -0.97 16.83
C ALA A 332 -2.10 -2.07 17.78
N MET A 333 -1.30 -3.12 17.98
CA MET A 333 -1.60 -4.21 18.92
C MET A 333 -1.55 -3.77 20.39
N VAL A 334 -0.57 -2.95 20.79
CA VAL A 334 -0.53 -2.34 22.13
C VAL A 334 -1.76 -1.48 22.37
N VAL A 335 -2.13 -0.61 21.42
CA VAL A 335 -3.34 0.23 21.52
C VAL A 335 -4.61 -0.62 21.63
N LEU A 336 -4.76 -1.67 20.80
CA LEU A 336 -5.93 -2.55 20.82
C LEU A 336 -6.02 -3.36 22.14
N SER A 337 -4.89 -3.72 22.73
CA SER A 337 -4.82 -4.41 24.03
C SER A 337 -5.27 -3.47 25.16
N LEU A 338 -4.81 -2.22 25.17
CA LEU A 338 -5.23 -1.19 26.14
C LEU A 338 -6.73 -0.85 26.01
N LEU A 339 -7.25 -0.73 24.78
CA LEU A 339 -8.68 -0.54 24.53
C LEU A 339 -9.50 -1.73 25.03
N THR A 340 -9.04 -2.95 24.77
CA THR A 340 -9.74 -4.16 25.25
C THR A 340 -9.74 -4.25 26.77
N TRP A 341 -8.63 -3.90 27.43
CA TRP A 341 -8.57 -3.83 28.89
C TRP A 341 -9.59 -2.82 29.46
N ASN A 342 -9.67 -1.62 28.87
CA ASN A 342 -10.63 -0.60 29.27
C ASN A 342 -12.09 -1.06 29.09
N ILE A 343 -12.41 -1.75 27.99
CA ILE A 343 -13.73 -2.36 27.77
C ILE A 343 -14.04 -3.43 28.83
N VAL A 344 -13.08 -4.31 29.15
CA VAL A 344 -13.24 -5.37 30.16
C VAL A 344 -13.45 -4.80 31.56
N ASP A 345 -12.76 -3.71 31.90
CA ASP A 345 -12.97 -3.03 33.18
C ASP A 345 -14.32 -2.31 33.22
N THR A 346 -14.71 -1.62 32.15
CA THR A 346 -16.04 -0.97 32.03
C THR A 346 -17.18 -2.00 32.19
N ILE A 347 -17.10 -3.14 31.48
CA ILE A 347 -18.09 -4.22 31.60
C ILE A 347 -18.11 -4.76 33.05
N HIS A 348 -16.95 -4.90 33.68
CA HIS A 348 -16.85 -5.37 35.05
C HIS A 348 -17.48 -4.41 36.06
N GLN A 349 -17.26 -3.10 35.92
CA GLN A 349 -17.91 -2.10 36.78
C GLN A 349 -19.44 -2.14 36.62
N VAL A 350 -19.94 -2.28 35.39
CA VAL A 350 -21.39 -2.37 35.10
C VAL A 350 -22.00 -3.66 35.67
N VAL A 351 -21.33 -4.81 35.53
CA VAL A 351 -21.84 -6.10 36.02
C VAL A 351 -21.70 -6.24 37.54
N GLY A 352 -20.57 -5.80 38.12
CA GLY A 352 -20.30 -5.87 39.55
C GLY A 352 -21.19 -4.95 40.38
N ASN A 353 -21.40 -3.71 39.93
CA ASN A 353 -22.34 -2.78 40.56
C ASN A 353 -23.81 -3.12 40.25
N GLY A 354 -24.06 -4.08 39.36
CA GLY A 354 -25.38 -4.51 38.92
C GLY A 354 -26.06 -5.52 39.84
N GLN A 355 -25.36 -6.10 40.82
CA GLN A 355 -26.06 -6.74 41.92
C GLN A 355 -26.68 -5.63 42.79
N PRO A 356 -28.03 -5.56 42.91
CA PRO A 356 -28.59 -4.75 43.98
C PRO A 356 -28.01 -5.30 45.27
N ALA A 357 -27.42 -4.42 46.10
CA ALA A 357 -27.00 -4.81 47.44
C ALA A 357 -28.21 -5.51 48.05
N PHE A 358 -28.06 -6.81 48.34
CA PHE A 358 -29.10 -7.56 49.02
C PHE A 358 -29.13 -6.91 50.40
N VAL A 359 -30.09 -6.00 50.58
CA VAL A 359 -30.23 -5.24 51.83
C VAL A 359 -30.47 -6.31 52.87
N GLU A 360 -29.39 -6.63 53.60
CA GLU A 360 -29.40 -7.63 54.64
C GLU A 360 -30.55 -7.21 55.56
N PRO A 361 -31.62 -8.04 55.63
CA PRO A 361 -32.87 -7.60 56.24
C PRO A 361 -32.51 -7.13 57.64
N PRO A 362 -32.91 -5.89 58.03
CA PRO A 362 -32.34 -5.22 59.18
C PRO A 362 -32.36 -6.18 60.37
N PRO A 363 -31.21 -6.37 61.05
CA PRO A 363 -31.06 -7.43 62.05
C PRO A 363 -32.25 -7.34 62.99
N LEU A 364 -33.00 -8.44 63.09
CA LEU A 364 -34.30 -8.51 63.75
C LEU A 364 -34.23 -7.74 65.07
N ALA A 365 -34.81 -6.54 65.07
CA ALA A 365 -34.64 -5.64 66.20
C ALA A 365 -35.21 -6.33 67.43
N ASP A 366 -34.38 -6.49 68.47
CA ASP A 366 -34.78 -7.12 69.72
C ASP A 366 -36.05 -6.46 70.23
N TRP A 367 -37.18 -7.17 70.08
CA TRP A 367 -38.51 -6.61 70.28
C TRP A 367 -38.74 -6.37 71.77
N SER A 368 -38.29 -5.21 72.24
CA SER A 368 -38.50 -4.71 73.60
C SER A 368 -39.82 -3.93 73.61
N PRO A 369 -40.89 -4.46 74.24
CA PRO A 369 -42.19 -3.80 74.23
C PRO A 369 -42.20 -2.62 75.21
N GLY A 370 -42.12 -1.39 74.69
CA GLY A 370 -42.54 -0.20 75.43
C GLY A 370 -41.61 1.01 75.35
N THR A 371 -41.65 1.77 74.26
CA THR A 371 -41.33 3.21 74.30
C THR A 371 -42.15 3.95 73.25
N PRO A 372 -42.94 4.99 73.61
CA PRO A 372 -43.72 5.76 72.65
C PRO A 372 -42.82 6.70 71.81
N ALA A 373 -43.15 6.85 70.53
CA ALA A 373 -42.35 7.60 69.57
C ALA A 373 -42.41 9.13 69.78
N THR A 374 -41.30 9.81 69.49
CA THR A 374 -41.24 11.27 69.31
C THR A 374 -40.79 11.56 67.87
N PRO A 375 -41.55 12.35 67.08
CA PRO A 375 -41.13 12.73 65.74
C PRO A 375 -40.13 13.88 65.78
N SER A 376 -39.08 13.81 64.98
CA SER A 376 -38.20 14.97 64.70
C SER A 376 -37.73 14.90 63.26
N ALA A 377 -38.24 15.85 62.47
CA ALA A 377 -37.88 16.02 61.07
C ALA A 377 -36.71 17.00 60.96
N THR A 378 -35.67 16.66 60.20
CA THR A 378 -34.78 17.65 59.59
C THR A 378 -34.16 17.08 58.33
N ALA A 379 -34.49 17.67 57.18
CA ALA A 379 -33.73 17.47 55.95
C ALA A 379 -32.56 18.46 55.91
N PRO A 380 -31.51 18.19 55.12
CA PRO A 380 -30.85 19.26 54.41
C PRO A 380 -30.80 19.01 52.90
N ALA A 381 -31.15 20.04 52.14
CA ALA A 381 -30.85 20.10 50.71
C ALA A 381 -29.38 20.52 50.52
N SER A 382 -28.68 19.90 49.58
CA SER A 382 -27.38 20.36 49.10
C SER A 382 -27.38 20.39 47.57
N GLY A 383 -27.59 21.56 47.00
CA GLY A 383 -27.35 21.78 45.57
C GLY A 383 -25.85 21.92 45.30
N GLN A 384 -25.38 21.36 44.18
CA GLN A 384 -24.05 21.66 43.63
C GLN A 384 -24.21 22.15 42.19
N SER A 385 -23.85 23.42 41.97
CA SER A 385 -23.82 24.02 40.64
C SER A 385 -22.64 23.52 39.82
N ALA A 386 -22.85 23.41 38.51
CA ALA A 386 -21.80 23.06 37.56
C ALA A 386 -20.71 24.14 37.50
N ALA A 387 -19.45 23.70 37.50
CA ALA A 387 -18.29 24.52 37.12
C ALA A 387 -17.67 23.94 35.84
N THR A 388 -17.68 24.70 34.76
CA THR A 388 -17.04 24.32 33.50
C THR A 388 -15.50 24.44 33.65
N PRO A 389 -14.72 23.37 33.43
CA PRO A 389 -13.27 23.46 33.48
C PRO A 389 -12.72 24.21 32.25
N ALA A 390 -11.82 25.16 32.49
CA ALA A 390 -11.12 25.87 31.42
C ALA A 390 -10.24 24.90 30.60
N ARG A 391 -10.24 25.07 29.28
CA ARG A 391 -9.50 24.20 28.34
C ARG A 391 -7.99 24.47 28.46
N PRO A 392 -7.15 23.47 28.79
CA PRO A 392 -5.70 23.68 28.87
C PRO A 392 -5.10 23.91 27.47
N THR A 393 -4.18 24.86 27.38
CA THR A 393 -3.37 25.11 26.19
C THR A 393 -2.41 23.92 25.99
N PRO A 394 -2.32 23.31 24.79
CA PRO A 394 -1.46 22.15 24.60
C PRO A 394 0.04 22.53 24.63
N PRO A 395 0.92 21.66 25.15
CA PRO A 395 2.37 21.88 25.14
C PRO A 395 2.92 21.92 23.70
N ALA A 396 4.02 22.65 23.51
CA ALA A 396 4.55 23.06 22.21
C ALA A 396 4.76 21.93 21.19
N GLY A 397 5.11 20.71 21.62
CA GLY A 397 5.30 19.56 20.71
C GLY A 397 4.01 19.06 20.04
N ILE A 398 2.84 19.28 20.63
CA ILE A 398 1.55 18.84 20.04
C ILE A 398 1.11 19.78 18.90
N ALA A 399 1.59 21.03 18.90
CA ALA A 399 1.27 21.99 17.84
C ALA A 399 1.80 21.56 16.47
N GLU A 400 2.93 20.84 16.44
CA GLU A 400 3.56 20.33 15.21
C GLU A 400 2.77 19.16 14.61
N ASP A 401 2.36 18.17 15.42
CA ASP A 401 1.46 17.09 14.98
C ASP A 401 0.09 17.61 14.53
N ILE A 402 -0.44 18.65 15.18
CA ILE A 402 -1.65 19.35 14.73
C ILE A 402 -1.40 20.06 13.39
N ALA A 403 -0.23 20.68 13.18
CA ALA A 403 0.11 21.31 11.92
C ALA A 403 0.21 20.29 10.76
N VAL A 404 0.88 19.14 10.98
CA VAL A 404 0.97 18.05 9.98
C VAL A 404 -0.42 17.60 9.52
N ASN A 405 -1.38 17.49 10.44
CA ASN A 405 -2.77 17.15 10.09
C ASN A 405 -3.44 18.20 9.19
N LYS A 406 -3.16 19.51 9.37
CA LYS A 406 -3.75 20.58 8.55
C LYS A 406 -3.31 20.52 7.09
N TRP A 407 -2.04 20.20 6.82
CA TRP A 407 -1.53 19.97 5.46
C TRP A 407 -2.27 18.82 4.76
N VAL A 408 -2.48 17.71 5.48
CA VAL A 408 -3.18 16.53 4.96
C VAL A 408 -4.66 16.82 4.69
N VAL A 409 -5.35 17.47 5.64
CA VAL A 409 -6.75 17.90 5.48
C VAL A 409 -6.92 18.80 4.27
N THR A 410 -6.04 19.79 4.10
CA THR A 410 -6.11 20.74 2.98
C THR A 410 -5.91 20.06 1.63
N ARG A 411 -4.87 19.21 1.49
CA ARG A 411 -4.66 18.42 0.27
C ARG A 411 -5.85 17.48 -0.03
N GLY A 412 -6.49 16.94 1.01
CA GLY A 412 -7.72 16.18 0.90
C GLY A 412 -8.86 17.02 0.31
N ARG A 413 -9.18 18.17 0.91
CA ARG A 413 -10.24 19.09 0.46
C ARG A 413 -10.01 19.55 -0.98
N LEU A 414 -8.82 20.06 -1.31
CA LEU A 414 -8.46 20.49 -2.68
C LEU A 414 -8.68 19.38 -3.72
N ARG A 415 -8.25 18.14 -3.41
CA ARG A 415 -8.46 16.99 -4.29
C ARG A 415 -9.93 16.65 -4.47
N THR A 416 -10.74 16.65 -3.39
CA THR A 416 -12.17 16.36 -3.47
C THR A 416 -12.93 17.43 -4.27
N ILE A 417 -12.65 18.72 -4.04
CA ILE A 417 -13.23 19.83 -4.82
C ILE A 417 -12.81 19.70 -6.29
N GLY A 418 -11.52 19.56 -6.58
CA GLY A 418 -11.00 19.46 -7.96
C GLY A 418 -11.40 18.18 -8.71
N GLN A 419 -11.80 17.12 -8.01
CA GLN A 419 -12.44 15.95 -8.63
C GLN A 419 -13.90 16.23 -9.00
N ARG A 420 -14.69 16.81 -8.08
CA ARG A 420 -16.09 17.19 -8.33
C ARG A 420 -16.19 18.27 -9.41
N LEU A 421 -15.40 19.33 -9.31
CA LEU A 421 -15.38 20.45 -10.25
C LEU A 421 -15.08 20.00 -11.69
N TYR A 422 -14.09 19.13 -11.89
CA TYR A 422 -13.83 18.53 -13.20
C TYR A 422 -15.03 17.73 -13.72
N SER A 423 -15.63 16.87 -12.89
CA SER A 423 -16.79 16.05 -13.29
C SER A 423 -18.06 16.86 -13.55
N TRP A 424 -18.12 18.08 -13.02
CA TRP A 424 -19.14 19.06 -13.35
C TRP A 424 -18.80 19.79 -14.66
N MET A 425 -17.57 20.29 -14.82
CA MET A 425 -17.10 20.96 -16.04
C MET A 425 -17.26 20.07 -17.29
N GLU A 426 -16.97 18.77 -17.17
CA GLU A 426 -17.11 17.78 -18.24
C GLU A 426 -18.57 17.54 -18.67
N ARG A 427 -19.54 17.72 -17.77
CA ARG A 427 -20.99 17.50 -18.05
C ARG A 427 -21.74 18.77 -18.41
N GLU A 428 -21.48 19.87 -17.70
CA GLU A 428 -22.30 21.09 -17.67
C GLU A 428 -21.46 22.37 -17.94
N GLY A 429 -20.13 22.31 -17.78
CA GLY A 429 -19.24 23.47 -17.91
C GLY A 429 -19.06 24.01 -19.33
N LYS A 430 -19.71 23.43 -20.34
CA LYS A 430 -19.73 23.98 -21.71
C LYS A 430 -20.68 25.18 -21.86
N GLU A 431 -21.66 25.31 -20.97
CA GLU A 431 -22.69 26.37 -21.05
C GLU A 431 -22.38 27.59 -20.17
N ARG A 432 -21.53 27.45 -19.14
CA ARG A 432 -21.08 28.55 -18.28
C ARG A 432 -19.64 28.93 -18.58
N ASN A 433 -19.35 30.24 -18.53
CA ASN A 433 -17.99 30.74 -18.72
C ASN A 433 -17.09 30.35 -17.53
N ALA A 434 -16.26 29.32 -17.71
CA ALA A 434 -15.38 28.78 -16.67
C ALA A 434 -14.35 29.79 -16.12
N ALA A 435 -14.10 30.89 -16.82
CA ALA A 435 -13.22 31.98 -16.36
C ALA A 435 -13.90 32.92 -15.34
N GLN A 436 -15.22 32.85 -15.19
CA GLN A 436 -16.01 33.70 -14.29
C GLN A 436 -16.47 32.99 -13.00
N LEU A 437 -16.19 31.69 -12.82
CA LEU A 437 -16.55 31.00 -11.58
C LEU A 437 -15.72 31.52 -10.39
N THR A 438 -16.42 31.94 -9.35
CA THR A 438 -15.89 32.17 -8.01
C THR A 438 -15.97 30.88 -7.17
N MET A 439 -15.33 30.85 -6.01
CA MET A 439 -15.44 29.71 -5.09
C MET A 439 -16.80 29.62 -4.39
N GLU A 440 -17.57 30.71 -4.40
CA GLU A 440 -18.98 30.78 -4.03
C GLU A 440 -19.83 30.03 -5.06
N ASP A 441 -19.66 30.33 -6.36
CA ASP A 441 -20.36 29.63 -7.46
C ASP A 441 -20.04 28.13 -7.45
N ILE A 442 -18.76 27.78 -7.25
CA ILE A 442 -18.31 26.38 -7.11
C ILE A 442 -18.97 25.71 -5.90
N GLY A 443 -19.15 26.45 -4.80
CA GLY A 443 -19.85 25.97 -3.60
C GLY A 443 -21.31 25.63 -3.85
N GLU A 444 -22.04 26.55 -4.48
CA GLU A 444 -23.45 26.37 -4.84
C GLU A 444 -23.63 25.20 -5.82
N VAL A 445 -22.89 25.21 -6.93
CA VAL A 445 -22.99 24.25 -8.02
C VAL A 445 -22.64 22.82 -7.61
N LEU A 446 -21.65 22.65 -6.72
CA LEU A 446 -21.22 21.34 -6.25
C LEU A 446 -21.89 20.89 -4.93
N SER A 447 -22.83 21.69 -4.41
CA SER A 447 -23.46 21.53 -3.09
C SER A 447 -22.44 21.30 -1.98
N ILE A 448 -21.42 22.16 -1.92
CA ILE A 448 -20.32 22.11 -0.96
C ILE A 448 -20.53 23.18 0.13
N ASP A 449 -20.45 22.74 1.38
CA ASP A 449 -20.61 23.60 2.55
C ASP A 449 -19.48 24.64 2.70
N ALA A 450 -19.70 25.65 3.54
CA ALA A 450 -18.73 26.73 3.76
C ALA A 450 -17.44 26.26 4.44
N GLU A 451 -17.46 25.19 5.26
CA GLU A 451 -16.26 24.68 5.94
C GLU A 451 -15.34 23.98 4.93
N THR A 452 -15.89 23.15 4.05
CA THR A 452 -15.15 22.45 2.99
C THR A 452 -14.52 23.41 1.97
N ARG A 453 -15.08 24.63 1.81
CA ARG A 453 -14.46 25.71 1.00
C ARG A 453 -13.25 26.39 1.68
N THR A 454 -12.96 26.05 2.94
CA THR A 454 -11.75 26.51 3.63
C THR A 454 -10.71 25.40 3.77
N ASP A 455 -9.45 25.79 3.93
CA ASP A 455 -8.34 24.88 4.22
C ASP A 455 -8.28 24.44 5.70
N GLY A 456 -7.23 23.69 6.08
CA GLY A 456 -7.00 23.24 7.45
C GLY A 456 -6.64 24.37 8.45
N TRP A 457 -6.40 25.59 7.97
CA TRP A 457 -6.17 26.78 8.78
C TRP A 457 -7.41 27.72 8.80
N GLY A 458 -8.49 27.36 8.11
CA GLY A 458 -9.71 28.16 8.00
C GLY A 458 -9.61 29.31 7.00
N LYS A 459 -8.62 29.31 6.10
CA LYS A 459 -8.50 30.30 5.02
C LYS A 459 -9.32 29.84 3.81
N PRO A 460 -9.90 30.74 3.00
CA PRO A 460 -10.63 30.37 1.80
C PRO A 460 -9.68 29.75 0.76
N ILE A 461 -10.11 28.64 0.16
CA ILE A 461 -9.49 28.10 -1.05
C ILE A 461 -9.79 29.05 -2.21
N ILE A 462 -8.85 29.22 -3.13
CA ILE A 462 -8.95 30.09 -4.31
C ILE A 462 -8.97 29.23 -5.57
N TYR A 463 -9.81 29.60 -6.54
CA TYR A 463 -9.85 29.02 -7.87
C TYR A 463 -9.22 29.98 -8.90
N ARG A 464 -8.42 29.43 -9.81
CA ARG A 464 -7.87 30.12 -10.99
C ARG A 464 -8.03 29.24 -12.23
N LEU A 465 -8.52 29.80 -13.34
CA LEU A 465 -8.47 29.14 -14.64
C LEU A 465 -7.09 29.39 -15.29
N GLU A 466 -6.54 28.39 -15.97
CA GLU A 466 -5.30 28.47 -16.77
C GLU A 466 -5.57 27.96 -18.19
N ASP A 467 -4.73 28.31 -19.18
CA ASP A 467 -4.92 28.00 -20.61
C ASP A 467 -5.06 26.51 -20.98
N SER A 468 -4.81 25.62 -20.02
CA SER A 468 -4.89 24.16 -20.15
C SER A 468 -5.84 23.51 -19.13
N GLY A 469 -6.49 24.26 -18.23
CA GLY A 469 -7.31 23.70 -17.17
C GLY A 469 -7.56 24.66 -16.01
N PHE A 470 -7.49 24.16 -14.76
CA PHE A 470 -7.67 24.99 -13.58
C PHE A 470 -6.75 24.62 -12.42
N VAL A 471 -6.58 25.56 -11.50
CA VAL A 471 -5.83 25.45 -10.26
C VAL A 471 -6.73 25.80 -9.08
N LEU A 472 -6.72 24.95 -8.06
CA LEU A 472 -7.22 25.28 -6.72
C LEU A 472 -6.02 25.49 -5.82
N ALA A 473 -5.92 26.65 -5.18
CA ALA A 473 -4.82 27.01 -4.29
C ALA A 473 -5.33 27.28 -2.86
N SER A 474 -4.56 26.88 -1.86
CA SER A 474 -4.74 27.29 -0.46
C SER A 474 -3.52 28.11 -0.04
N PRO A 475 -3.70 29.26 0.62
CA PRO A 475 -2.62 30.16 1.07
C PRO A 475 -1.87 29.66 2.31
N GLY A 476 -2.14 28.42 2.75
CA GLY A 476 -1.33 27.73 3.75
C GLY A 476 -1.33 28.37 5.14
N PRO A 477 -0.32 28.05 5.97
CA PRO A 477 -0.10 28.66 7.28
C PRO A 477 0.03 30.19 7.27
N ASP A 478 0.75 30.79 6.31
CA ASP A 478 1.02 32.24 6.32
C ASP A 478 -0.18 33.08 5.86
N GLY A 479 -1.07 32.49 5.04
CA GLY A 479 -2.30 33.12 4.61
C GLY A 479 -2.13 34.15 3.49
N SER A 480 -0.96 34.18 2.85
CA SER A 480 -0.65 34.91 1.61
C SER A 480 -0.67 33.97 0.40
N ILE A 481 -0.71 34.51 -0.82
CA ILE A 481 -0.76 33.72 -2.05
C ILE A 481 0.52 34.00 -2.85
N GLY A 482 1.15 32.96 -3.39
CA GLY A 482 2.44 33.05 -4.08
C GLY A 482 3.65 32.87 -3.15
N SER A 483 3.42 32.45 -1.92
CA SER A 483 4.44 32.03 -0.95
C SER A 483 4.87 30.57 -1.18
N ASN A 484 5.94 30.13 -0.51
CA ASN A 484 6.46 28.75 -0.64
C ASN A 484 5.64 27.71 0.14
N ASP A 485 4.68 28.13 0.97
CA ASP A 485 3.78 27.27 1.74
C ASP A 485 2.40 27.07 1.07
N ASP A 486 2.17 27.68 -0.09
CA ASP A 486 1.00 27.46 -0.95
C ASP A 486 0.77 25.97 -1.24
N ILE A 487 -0.49 25.53 -1.13
CA ILE A 487 -0.90 24.17 -1.51
C ILE A 487 -1.77 24.25 -2.76
N GLU A 488 -1.20 23.86 -3.91
CA GLU A 488 -1.92 23.82 -5.18
C GLU A 488 -2.40 22.42 -5.57
N TYR A 489 -3.58 22.37 -6.19
CA TYR A 489 -4.09 21.25 -6.95
C TYR A 489 -4.39 21.72 -8.38
N ARG A 490 -3.59 21.26 -9.34
CA ARG A 490 -3.73 21.59 -10.77
C ARG A 490 -4.39 20.45 -11.53
N ARG A 491 -5.30 20.76 -12.46
CA ARG A 491 -5.92 19.77 -13.34
C ARG A 491 -6.16 20.31 -14.74
N SER A 492 -5.61 19.61 -15.73
CA SER A 492 -5.85 19.89 -17.14
C SER A 492 -7.29 19.53 -17.54
N LEU A 493 -7.93 20.39 -18.34
CA LEU A 493 -9.18 20.09 -19.03
C LEU A 493 -8.88 19.63 -20.46
N PRO A 494 -9.57 18.61 -21.00
CA PRO A 494 -9.49 18.30 -22.42
C PRO A 494 -10.08 19.48 -23.22
N ARG A 495 -9.36 19.92 -24.26
CA ARG A 495 -9.83 20.94 -25.22
C ARG A 495 -10.87 20.36 -26.18
#